data_AF-A0A9D1WPZ1-F1
#
_entry.id   AF-A0A9D1WPZ1-F1
#
_cell.length_a   1.000
_cell.length_b   1.000
_cell.length_c   1.000
_cell.angle_alpha   90.00
_cell.angle_beta   90.00
_cell.angle_gamma   90.00
#
_symmetry.space_group_name_H-M   'P 1'
#
loop_
_entity.id
_entity.type
_entity.pdbx_description
1 polymer ?
#
loop_
_entity_poly.entity_id
_entity_poly.type
_entity_poly.pdbx_seq_one_letter_code
_entity_poly.pdbx_strand_id
1 'polypeptide(L)'
;TPPAFRRRCLDSFLQALASCRKDGVERAAFLIHGGVMMALLEMLADPPQPFYHWQAKNGGGWAAQAVWRVGEAPPVRLSNCKKWE
;
A
#
# COMPACT_ATOMS: atom_id res chain seq x y z
N THR A 1 -19.81 3.06 1.73
CA THR A 1 -19.78 2.03 0.68
C THR A 1 -18.34 1.59 0.40
N PRO A 2 -18.11 0.39 -0.16
CA PRO A 2 -16.75 -0.11 -0.44
C PRO A 2 -15.85 0.85 -1.25
N PRO A 3 -16.33 1.56 -2.28
CA PRO A 3 -15.51 2.53 -3.02
C PRO A 3 -15.04 3.72 -2.17
N ALA A 4 -15.92 4.28 -1.34
CA ALA A 4 -15.59 5.39 -0.44
C ALA A 4 -14.59 4.98 0.66
N PHE A 5 -14.62 3.71 1.09
CA PHE A 5 -13.60 3.18 2.00
C PHE A 5 -12.24 3.10 1.32
N ARG A 6 -12.15 2.46 0.15
CA ARG A 6 -10.92 2.31 -0.62
C ARG A 6 -10.26 3.65 -0.91
N ARG A 7 -11.06 4.64 -1.35
CA ARG A 7 -10.56 5.98 -1.66
C ARG A 7 -9.91 6.65 -0.45
N ARG A 8 -10.58 6.63 0.71
CA ARG A 8 -10.04 7.21 1.95
C ARG A 8 -8.74 6.53 2.38
N CYS A 9 -8.68 5.21 2.31
CA CYS A 9 -7.45 4.47 2.63
C CYS A 9 -6.30 4.86 1.70
N LEU A 10 -6.56 4.93 0.40
CA LEU A 10 -5.57 5.31 -0.61
C LEU A 10 -5.07 6.74 -0.39
N ASP A 11 -5.98 7.71 -0.24
CA ASP A 11 -5.61 9.12 -0.08
C ASP A 11 -4.73 9.33 1.17
N SER A 12 -5.11 8.75 2.32
CA SER A 12 -4.29 8.84 3.55
C SER A 12 -2.94 8.15 3.41
N PHE A 13 -2.87 7.00 2.74
CA PHE A 13 -1.62 6.28 2.52
C PHE A 13 -0.67 7.07 1.59
N LEU A 14 -1.18 7.65 0.51
CA LEU A 14 -0.39 8.49 -0.39
C LEU A 14 0.14 9.75 0.30
N GLN A 15 -0.66 10.39 1.16
CA GLN A 15 -0.20 11.51 1.98
C GLN A 15 0.94 11.09 2.91
N ALA A 16 0.82 9.96 3.59
CA ALA A 16 1.87 9.45 4.47
C ALA A 16 3.16 9.12 3.71
N LEU A 17 3.07 8.46 2.54
CA LEU A 17 4.23 8.20 1.67
C LEU A 17 4.88 9.49 1.17
N ALA A 18 4.09 10.52 0.84
CA ALA A 18 4.61 11.81 0.42
C ALA A 18 5.40 12.49 1.56
N SER A 19 4.90 12.42 2.80
CA SER A 19 5.63 12.90 3.99
C SER A 19 6.93 12.13 4.21
N CYS A 20 6.88 10.78 4.18
CA CYS A 20 8.10 9.96 4.28
C CYS A 20 9.15 10.35 3.24
N ARG A 21 8.74 10.56 1.99
CA ARG A 21 9.64 11.00 0.92
C ARG A 21 10.23 12.38 1.19
N LYS A 22 9.39 13.34 1.60
CA LYS A 22 9.82 14.71 1.92
C LYS A 22 10.86 14.73 3.04
N ASP A 23 10.68 13.87 4.03
CA ASP A 23 11.54 13.78 5.21
C ASP A 23 12.77 12.86 5.01
N GLY A 24 12.96 12.32 3.80
CA GLY A 24 14.08 11.42 3.48
C GLY A 24 14.01 10.06 4.18
N VAL A 25 12.82 9.61 4.60
CA VAL A 25 12.62 8.32 5.25
C VAL A 25 12.75 7.19 4.23
N GLU A 26 13.79 6.38 4.38
CA GLU A 26 14.05 5.24 3.47
C GLU A 26 13.14 4.04 3.74
N ARG A 27 12.71 3.84 4.99
CA ARG A 27 11.89 2.69 5.43
C ARG A 27 10.85 3.13 6.43
N ALA A 28 9.60 2.75 6.19
CA ALA A 28 8.47 3.02 7.06
C ALA A 28 7.65 1.75 7.29
N ALA A 29 7.06 1.62 8.48
CA ALA A 29 6.12 0.55 8.80
C ALA A 29 4.73 1.16 9.04
N PHE A 30 3.70 0.54 8.46
CA PHE A 30 2.31 0.96 8.60
C PHE A 30 1.55 -0.09 9.42
N LEU A 31 1.12 0.27 10.63
CA LEU A 31 0.27 -0.59 11.46
C LEU A 31 -1.20 -0.31 11.11
N ILE A 32 -1.79 -1.22 10.35
CA ILE A 32 -3.12 -1.05 9.77
C ILE A 32 -3.92 -2.35 9.85
N HIS A 33 -5.24 -2.24 9.81
CA HIS A 33 -6.12 -3.42 9.74
C HIS A 33 -5.92 -4.18 8.42
N GLY A 34 -6.10 -5.51 8.46
CA GLY A 34 -5.91 -6.37 7.29
C GLY A 34 -6.72 -5.93 6.07
N GLY A 35 -7.97 -5.48 6.24
CA GLY A 35 -8.79 -4.97 5.14
C GLY A 35 -8.25 -3.68 4.50
N VAL A 36 -7.59 -2.82 5.28
CA VAL A 36 -6.91 -1.61 4.76
C VAL A 36 -5.68 -2.03 3.95
N MET A 37 -4.85 -2.92 4.51
CA MET A 37 -3.65 -3.45 3.85
C MET A 37 -3.99 -4.12 2.51
N MET A 38 -4.97 -5.02 2.53
CA MET A 38 -5.43 -5.74 1.34
C MET A 38 -5.99 -4.79 0.28
N ALA A 39 -6.73 -3.75 0.67
CA ALA A 39 -7.23 -2.75 -0.26
C ALA A 39 -6.09 -1.93 -0.90
N LEU A 40 -5.11 -1.49 -0.10
CA LEU A 40 -3.97 -0.72 -0.60
C LEU A 40 -3.13 -1.53 -1.57
N LEU A 41 -2.81 -2.79 -1.23
CA LEU A 41 -2.03 -3.67 -2.10
C LEU A 41 -2.81 -4.03 -3.37
N GLU A 42 -4.11 -4.31 -3.30
CA GLU A 42 -4.93 -4.53 -4.50
C GLU A 42 -4.91 -3.32 -5.45
N MET A 43 -4.95 -2.10 -4.92
CA MET A 43 -4.97 -0.87 -5.72
C MET A 43 -3.59 -0.45 -6.26
N LEU A 44 -2.52 -0.79 -5.56
CA LEU A 44 -1.18 -0.22 -5.83
C LEU A 44 -0.13 -1.24 -6.26
N ALA A 45 -0.35 -2.54 -6.05
CA ALA A 45 0.64 -3.54 -6.37
C ALA A 45 0.90 -3.62 -7.89
N ASP A 46 2.16 -3.78 -8.23
CA ASP A 46 2.61 -4.09 -9.58
C ASP A 46 3.61 -5.27 -9.51
N PRO A 47 3.24 -6.47 -10.02
CA PRO A 47 2.02 -6.78 -10.78
C PRO A 47 0.74 -6.76 -9.92
N PRO A 48 -0.43 -6.45 -10.54
CA PRO A 48 -1.71 -6.42 -9.82
C PRO A 48 -2.12 -7.82 -9.37
N GLN A 49 -2.76 -7.91 -8.20
CA GLN A 49 -3.32 -9.15 -7.64
C GLN A 49 -4.67 -8.88 -6.96
N PRO A 50 -5.57 -9.87 -6.91
CA PRO A 50 -6.90 -9.71 -6.32
C PRO A 50 -6.84 -9.51 -4.79
N PHE A 51 -7.84 -8.83 -4.22
CA PHE A 51 -7.95 -8.49 -2.79
C PHE A 51 -7.48 -9.57 -1.79
N TYR A 52 -7.98 -10.80 -1.91
CA TYR A 52 -7.69 -11.88 -0.95
C TYR A 52 -6.31 -12.52 -1.14
N HIS A 53 -5.60 -12.25 -2.24
CA HIS A 53 -4.20 -12.63 -2.39
C HIS A 53 -3.35 -12.03 -1.25
N TRP A 54 -3.71 -10.82 -0.81
CA TRP A 54 -2.95 -10.04 0.17
C TRP A 54 -3.27 -10.41 1.62
N GLN A 55 -4.09 -11.43 1.87
CA GLN A 55 -4.45 -11.81 3.22
C GLN A 55 -3.22 -12.35 3.99
N ALA A 56 -2.97 -11.75 5.16
CA ALA A 56 -1.98 -12.23 6.12
C ALA A 56 -2.68 -12.73 7.39
N LYS A 57 -1.99 -13.60 8.15
CA LYS A 57 -2.42 -14.00 9.48
C LYS A 57 -2.32 -12.82 10.46
N ASN A 58 -2.96 -12.93 11.63
CA ASN A 58 -2.81 -11.95 12.69
C ASN A 58 -1.33 -11.78 13.06
N GLY A 59 -0.87 -10.53 13.13
CA GLY A 59 0.54 -10.20 13.35
C GLY A 59 1.45 -10.34 12.12
N GLY A 60 0.94 -10.83 10.99
CA GLY A 60 1.65 -10.85 9.71
C GLY A 60 1.41 -9.58 8.88
N GLY A 61 2.11 -9.48 7.75
CA GLY A 61 1.99 -8.35 6.84
C GLY A 61 2.73 -8.54 5.51
N TRP A 62 3.05 -7.43 4.86
CA TRP A 62 3.79 -7.39 3.60
C TRP A 62 4.84 -6.29 3.64
N ALA A 63 6.03 -6.59 3.12
CA ALA A 63 7.03 -5.60 2.76
C ALA A 63 6.90 -5.28 1.27
N ALA A 64 7.00 -4.01 0.90
CA ALA A 64 6.94 -3.59 -0.50
C ALA A 64 7.84 -2.36 -0.72
N GLN A 65 8.24 -2.14 -1.96
CA GLN A 65 8.97 -0.95 -2.39
C GLN A 65 8.01 0.03 -3.06
N ALA A 66 7.95 1.26 -2.53
CA ALA A 66 7.20 2.33 -3.15
C ALA A 66 8.00 2.92 -4.33
N VAL A 67 7.45 2.76 -5.54
CA VAL A 67 8.04 3.27 -6.78
C VAL A 67 7.18 4.40 -7.31
N TRP A 68 7.78 5.59 -7.46
CA TRP A 68 7.10 6.76 -7.99
C TRP A 68 7.10 6.72 -9.53
N ARG A 69 5.93 6.89 -10.14
CA ARG A 69 5.76 6.87 -11.60
C ARG A 69 5.15 8.17 -12.09
N VAL A 70 5.90 8.87 -12.94
CA VAL A 70 5.47 10.14 -13.54
C VAL A 70 4.40 9.84 -14.59
N GLY A 71 3.27 10.56 -14.54
CA GLY A 71 2.17 10.43 -15.49
C GLY A 71 1.11 9.38 -15.13
N GLU A 72 1.28 8.65 -14.02
CA GLU A 72 0.28 7.70 -13.54
C GLU A 72 -0.59 8.28 -12.40
N ALA A 73 -1.84 7.84 -12.34
CA ALA A 73 -2.76 8.12 -11.25
C ALA A 73 -3.26 6.79 -10.62
N PRO A 74 -2.87 6.44 -9.38
CA PRO A 74 -2.00 7.21 -8.47
C PRO A 74 -0.52 7.19 -8.90
N PRO A 75 0.29 8.19 -8.50
CA PRO A 75 1.69 8.35 -8.94
C PRO A 75 2.68 7.42 -8.23
N VAL A 76 2.18 6.41 -7.52
CA VAL A 76 2.97 5.43 -6.78
C VAL A 76 2.45 4.04 -7.10
N ARG A 77 3.37 3.09 -7.22
CA ARG A 77 3.11 1.65 -7.23
C ARG A 77 3.92 0.95 -6.15
N LEU A 78 3.40 -0.18 -5.67
CA LEU A 78 4.07 -1.06 -4.71
C LEU A 78 4.63 -2.25 -5.49
N SER A 79 5.96 -2.38 -5.52
CA SER A 79 6.66 -3.48 -6.20
C SER A 79 7.43 -4.32 -5.19
N ASN A 80 7.96 -5.46 -5.64
CA ASN A 80 8.75 -6.36 -4.78
C ASN A 80 8.01 -6.75 -3.48
N CYS A 81 6.68 -6.97 -3.60
CA CYS A 81 5.83 -7.33 -2.48
C CYS A 81 6.23 -8.71 -1.93
N LYS A 82 6.75 -8.74 -0.70
CA LYS A 82 7.14 -9.95 0.01
C LYS A 82 6.30 -10.12 1.26
N LYS A 83 5.63 -11.26 1.38
CA LYS A 83 4.86 -11.58 2.57
C LYS A 83 5.79 -11.72 3.78
N TRP A 84 5.38 -11.14 4.89
CA TRP A 84 6.01 -11.28 6.19
C TRP A 84 5.06 -12.06 7.09
N GLU A 85 5.48 -13.25 7.52
CA GLU A 85 4.73 -14.15 8.39
C GLU A 85 5.48 -14.42 9.69
#